data_AF-A0A2I4D2D7-F1
#
_entry.id   AF-A0A2I4D2D7-F1
#
_cell.length_a   1.000
_cell.length_b   1.000
_cell.length_c   1.000
_cell.angle_alpha   90.00
_cell.angle_beta   90.00
_cell.angle_gamma   90.00
#
_symmetry.space_group_name_H-M   'P 1'
#
loop_
_entity.id
_entity.type
_entity.pdbx_description
1 polymer ?
#
loop_
_entity_poly.entity_id
_entity_poly.type
_entity_poly.pdbx_seq_one_letter_code
_entity_poly.pdbx_strand_id
1 'polypeptide(L)'
;MPASFGYSMTGNTDIDQNGYPDLIVGVFGADKAVLFRSRPVIGVNATLDITPQIINPEEKNCQISSTNTFVSCFKVKYCLAAFGSGAPQTLNFRVDITLDRLKQKETTKRALFLHSRTSQYTKNTTVNNDRTLACEEQEVFLRDDREFRDKITPISVAMEY
;
A
#
# COMPACT_ATOMS: atom_id res chain seq x y z
N MET A 1 -1.19 43.70 19.63
CA MET A 1 -2.50 43.03 19.50
C MET A 1 -2.26 41.55 19.23
N PRO A 2 -3.09 40.62 19.74
CA PRO A 2 -2.97 39.21 19.39
C PRO A 2 -3.30 39.01 17.91
N ALA A 3 -2.69 38.02 17.25
CA ALA A 3 -2.86 37.78 15.81
C ALA A 3 -4.31 37.45 15.41
N SER A 4 -5.09 36.84 16.30
CA SER A 4 -6.51 36.53 16.11
C SER A 4 -6.81 35.71 14.84
N PHE A 5 -5.98 34.70 14.57
CA PHE A 5 -6.22 33.72 13.50
C PHE A 5 -7.53 32.98 13.75
N GLY A 6 -8.44 32.99 12.75
CA GLY A 6 -9.73 32.31 12.87
C GLY A 6 -10.86 33.17 13.45
N TYR A 7 -10.62 34.45 13.73
CA TYR A 7 -11.67 35.36 14.22
C TYR A 7 -12.81 35.56 13.22
N SER A 8 -12.48 35.61 11.92
CA SER A 8 -13.44 35.56 10.83
C SER A 8 -13.05 34.48 9.84
N MET A 9 -14.03 33.74 9.34
CA MET A 9 -13.84 32.64 8.39
C MET A 9 -15.01 32.59 7.42
N THR A 10 -14.75 32.22 6.18
CA THR A 10 -15.79 31.93 5.18
C THR A 10 -15.33 30.78 4.29
N GLY A 11 -16.26 29.96 3.84
CA GLY A 11 -15.97 28.81 2.99
C GLY A 11 -17.11 28.51 2.03
N ASN A 12 -17.30 27.24 1.68
CA ASN A 12 -18.36 26.79 0.77
C ASN A 12 -18.27 27.38 -0.65
N THR A 13 -17.08 27.82 -1.05
CA THR A 13 -16.81 28.34 -2.40
C THR A 13 -15.55 27.65 -2.92
N ASP A 14 -15.65 27.07 -4.10
CA ASP A 14 -14.51 26.46 -4.82
C ASP A 14 -13.85 27.54 -5.70
N ILE A 15 -12.69 28.04 -5.27
CA ILE A 15 -12.00 29.16 -5.93
C ILE A 15 -11.11 28.69 -7.07
N ASP A 16 -10.64 27.44 -7.04
CA ASP A 16 -9.72 26.87 -8.02
C ASP A 16 -10.37 25.83 -8.95
N GLN A 17 -11.69 25.64 -8.83
CA GLN A 17 -12.53 24.80 -9.69
C GLN A 17 -12.14 23.32 -9.64
N ASN A 18 -11.65 22.85 -8.50
CA ASN A 18 -11.25 21.46 -8.32
C ASN A 18 -12.41 20.54 -7.87
N GLY A 19 -13.60 21.09 -7.66
CA GLY A 19 -14.81 20.38 -7.22
C GLY A 19 -14.99 20.29 -5.70
N TYR A 20 -14.12 20.95 -4.91
CA TYR A 20 -14.19 20.97 -3.45
C TYR A 20 -14.22 22.41 -2.92
N PRO A 21 -15.07 22.72 -1.91
CA PRO A 21 -15.13 24.05 -1.35
C PRO A 21 -13.86 24.39 -0.54
N ASP A 22 -13.37 25.60 -0.69
CA ASP A 22 -12.21 26.14 0.02
C ASP A 22 -12.62 26.92 1.28
N LEU A 23 -11.62 27.33 2.06
CA LEU A 23 -11.78 28.09 3.30
C LEU A 23 -10.84 29.29 3.33
N ILE A 24 -11.38 30.48 3.57
CA ILE A 24 -10.60 31.70 3.84
C ILE A 24 -10.67 31.99 5.34
N VAL A 25 -9.51 32.24 5.94
CA VAL A 25 -9.36 32.56 7.36
C VAL A 25 -8.71 33.94 7.53
N GLY A 26 -9.40 34.82 8.25
CA GLY A 26 -8.90 36.15 8.60
C GLY A 26 -7.93 36.13 9.79
N VAL A 27 -6.94 37.03 9.73
CA VAL A 27 -5.92 37.25 10.78
C VAL A 27 -5.77 38.75 11.00
N PHE A 28 -6.83 39.39 11.50
CA PHE A 28 -6.91 40.85 11.55
C PHE A 28 -5.80 41.49 12.40
N GLY A 29 -5.36 40.81 13.46
CA GLY A 29 -4.30 41.32 14.34
C GLY A 29 -2.91 41.33 13.72
N ALA A 30 -2.78 40.83 12.49
CA ALA A 30 -1.55 40.79 11.71
C ALA A 30 -1.73 41.26 10.26
N ASP A 31 -2.83 41.94 9.93
CA ASP A 31 -3.17 42.45 8.59
C ASP A 31 -3.05 41.40 7.48
N LYS A 32 -3.51 40.17 7.75
CA LYS A 32 -3.41 39.02 6.84
C LYS A 32 -4.73 38.30 6.66
N ALA A 33 -4.83 37.60 5.52
CA ALA A 33 -5.81 36.57 5.25
C ALA A 33 -5.10 35.35 4.67
N VAL A 34 -5.60 34.15 5.00
CA VAL A 34 -5.04 32.87 4.55
C VAL A 34 -6.12 32.10 3.80
N LEU A 35 -5.80 31.65 2.59
CA LEU A 35 -6.65 30.75 1.79
C LEU A 35 -6.16 29.30 2.00
N PHE A 36 -7.05 28.45 2.50
CA PHE A 36 -6.88 27.00 2.57
C PHE A 36 -7.64 26.38 1.41
N ARG A 37 -6.89 25.84 0.45
CA ARG A 37 -7.49 25.10 -0.68
C ARG A 37 -7.73 23.65 -0.32
N SER A 38 -8.90 23.14 -0.67
CA SER A 38 -9.25 21.74 -0.48
C SER A 38 -8.49 20.86 -1.47
N ARG A 39 -8.10 19.65 -1.03
CA ARG A 39 -7.44 18.65 -1.90
C ARG A 39 -8.47 17.58 -2.30
N PRO A 40 -8.43 17.08 -3.55
CA PRO A 40 -9.28 15.97 -3.96
C PRO A 40 -9.14 14.75 -3.05
N VAL A 41 -10.28 14.09 -2.80
CA VAL A 41 -10.35 12.89 -1.95
C VAL A 41 -10.36 11.65 -2.84
N ILE A 42 -9.38 10.77 -2.66
CA ILE A 42 -9.25 9.53 -3.43
C ILE A 42 -9.84 8.37 -2.62
N GLY A 43 -10.89 7.75 -3.14
CA GLY A 43 -11.38 6.47 -2.66
C GLY A 43 -10.59 5.32 -3.31
N VAL A 44 -10.05 4.43 -2.48
CA VAL A 44 -9.24 3.29 -2.94
C VAL A 44 -9.88 1.99 -2.46
N ASN A 45 -10.03 1.04 -3.39
CA ASN A 45 -10.39 -0.34 -3.09
C ASN A 45 -9.17 -1.22 -3.38
N ALA A 46 -8.71 -1.96 -2.38
CA ALA A 46 -7.51 -2.77 -2.45
C ALA A 46 -7.80 -4.19 -2.01
N THR A 47 -7.27 -5.17 -2.73
CA THR A 47 -7.40 -6.60 -2.39
C THR A 47 -6.03 -7.27 -2.35
N LEU A 48 -5.91 -8.28 -1.51
CA LEU A 48 -4.72 -9.09 -1.35
C LEU A 48 -5.14 -10.55 -1.23
N ASP A 49 -4.77 -11.34 -2.23
CA ASP A 49 -5.11 -12.75 -2.35
C ASP A 49 -3.85 -13.61 -2.34
N ILE A 50 -3.94 -14.75 -1.67
CA ILE A 50 -2.84 -15.72 -1.56
C ILE A 50 -3.31 -17.05 -2.15
N THR A 51 -2.54 -17.61 -3.09
CA THR A 51 -2.90 -18.88 -3.75
C THR A 51 -1.68 -19.81 -3.82
N PRO A 52 -1.73 -21.02 -3.24
CA PRO A 52 -2.81 -21.55 -2.39
C PRO A 52 -2.82 -20.94 -0.97
N GLN A 53 -3.96 -21.06 -0.27
CA GLN A 53 -4.11 -20.63 1.13
C GLN A 53 -3.43 -21.57 2.13
N ILE A 54 -3.31 -22.85 1.77
CA ILE A 54 -2.59 -23.87 2.56
C ILE A 54 -1.32 -24.22 1.80
N ILE A 55 -0.19 -24.09 2.47
CA ILE A 55 1.13 -24.33 1.89
C ILE A 55 1.66 -25.64 2.45
N ASN A 56 1.96 -26.59 1.56
CA ASN A 56 2.63 -27.83 1.91
C ASN A 56 4.15 -27.65 1.73
N PRO A 57 4.98 -27.69 2.81
CA PRO A 57 6.42 -27.53 2.71
C PRO A 57 7.12 -28.62 1.87
N GLU A 58 6.52 -29.80 1.74
CA GLU A 58 7.06 -30.92 0.97
C GLU A 58 6.82 -30.76 -0.55
N GLU A 59 5.85 -29.94 -0.96
CA GLU A 59 5.54 -29.67 -2.36
C GLU A 59 6.49 -28.61 -2.95
N LYS A 60 7.63 -29.06 -3.45
CA LYS A 60 8.71 -28.20 -3.96
C LYS A 60 8.62 -27.96 -5.47
N ASN A 61 7.65 -27.15 -5.89
CA ASN A 61 7.32 -26.95 -7.31
C ASN A 61 8.04 -25.77 -7.98
N CYS A 62 8.59 -24.83 -7.21
CA CYS A 62 9.34 -23.70 -7.77
C CYS A 62 10.84 -23.93 -7.68
N GLN A 63 11.58 -23.34 -8.61
CA GLN A 63 13.03 -23.46 -8.69
C GLN A 63 13.69 -22.10 -8.50
N ILE A 64 14.63 -22.01 -7.55
CA ILE A 64 15.45 -20.81 -7.37
C ILE A 64 16.55 -20.82 -8.43
N SER A 65 16.44 -19.95 -9.44
CA SER A 65 17.32 -19.96 -10.62
C SER A 65 18.81 -19.86 -10.30
N SER A 66 19.19 -19.19 -9.21
CA SER A 66 20.62 -19.02 -8.86
C SER A 66 21.28 -20.23 -8.22
N THR A 67 20.51 -21.06 -7.51
CA THR A 67 21.03 -22.21 -6.74
C THR A 67 20.55 -23.54 -7.26
N ASN A 68 19.69 -23.52 -8.29
CA ASN A 68 19.07 -24.71 -8.88
C ASN A 68 18.31 -25.56 -7.86
N THR A 69 17.80 -24.93 -6.79
CA THR A 69 17.16 -25.61 -5.67
C THR A 69 15.65 -25.53 -5.81
N PHE A 70 14.98 -26.66 -5.64
CA PHE A 70 13.52 -26.73 -5.60
C PHE A 70 13.00 -26.35 -4.21
N VAL A 71 11.96 -25.51 -4.18
CA VAL A 71 11.36 -24.96 -2.96
C VAL A 71 9.83 -24.95 -3.04
N SER A 72 9.18 -25.03 -1.88
CA SER A 72 7.73 -24.84 -1.77
C SER A 72 7.39 -23.36 -1.95
N CYS A 73 6.37 -23.08 -2.74
CA CYS A 73 6.06 -21.73 -3.19
C CYS A 73 4.55 -21.51 -3.33
N PHE A 74 4.17 -20.24 -3.27
CA PHE A 74 2.81 -19.76 -3.43
C PHE A 74 2.83 -18.36 -4.05
N LYS A 75 1.67 -17.92 -4.50
CA LYS A 75 1.48 -16.64 -5.18
C LYS A 75 0.78 -15.65 -4.28
N VAL A 76 1.27 -14.42 -4.26
CA VAL A 76 0.64 -13.28 -3.63
C VAL A 76 0.18 -12.34 -4.73
N LYS A 77 -1.12 -12.18 -4.89
CA LYS A 77 -1.74 -11.29 -5.86
C LYS A 77 -2.34 -10.10 -5.13
N TYR A 78 -1.98 -8.89 -5.53
CA TYR A 78 -2.58 -7.67 -5.01
C TYR A 78 -3.25 -6.90 -6.13
N CYS A 79 -4.34 -6.22 -5.82
CA CYS A 79 -5.04 -5.37 -6.77
C CYS A 79 -5.43 -4.03 -6.12
N LEU A 80 -5.44 -2.97 -6.94
CA LEU A 80 -5.83 -1.62 -6.56
C LEU A 80 -6.79 -1.06 -7.60
N ALA A 81 -7.87 -0.44 -7.14
CA ALA A 81 -8.76 0.38 -7.93
C ALA A 81 -8.96 1.70 -7.20
N ALA A 82 -8.86 2.83 -7.90
CA ALA A 82 -8.96 4.15 -7.27
C ALA A 82 -9.89 5.08 -8.04
N PHE A 83 -10.52 6.00 -7.33
CA PHE A 83 -11.34 7.05 -7.90
C PHE A 83 -11.38 8.29 -7.00
N GLY A 84 -11.25 9.47 -7.59
CA GLY A 84 -11.46 10.75 -6.94
C GLY A 84 -12.00 11.77 -7.94
N SER A 85 -13.11 12.42 -7.59
CA SER A 85 -13.63 13.56 -8.35
C SER A 85 -12.61 14.69 -8.30
N GLY A 86 -12.39 15.42 -9.41
CA GLY A 86 -11.41 16.51 -9.45
C GLY A 86 -9.94 16.10 -9.36
N ALA A 87 -9.64 14.80 -9.27
CA ALA A 87 -8.28 14.28 -9.27
C ALA A 87 -7.74 14.04 -10.70
N PRO A 88 -6.41 13.95 -10.90
CA PRO A 88 -5.82 13.64 -12.20
C PRO A 88 -6.31 12.31 -12.78
N GLN A 89 -6.15 12.13 -14.10
CA GLN A 89 -6.57 10.88 -14.79
C GLN A 89 -5.82 9.64 -14.31
N THR A 90 -4.59 9.80 -13.81
CA THR A 90 -3.75 8.72 -13.31
C THR A 90 -3.26 9.03 -11.90
N LEU A 91 -3.19 8.00 -11.07
CA LEU A 91 -2.85 8.07 -9.66
C LEU A 91 -1.67 7.14 -9.38
N ASN A 92 -0.63 7.68 -8.75
CA ASN A 92 0.58 6.93 -8.41
C ASN A 92 0.51 6.46 -6.95
N PHE A 93 0.58 5.16 -6.76
CA PHE A 93 0.65 4.51 -5.45
C PHE A 93 2.01 3.86 -5.26
N ARG A 94 2.47 3.80 -4.01
CA ARG A 94 3.63 3.01 -3.62
C ARG A 94 3.13 1.84 -2.80
N VAL A 95 3.19 0.64 -3.37
CA VAL A 95 2.74 -0.58 -2.70
C VAL A 95 3.91 -1.22 -2.00
N ASP A 96 3.75 -1.43 -0.69
CA ASP A 96 4.71 -2.13 0.17
C ASP A 96 4.06 -3.43 0.68
N ILE A 97 4.65 -4.58 0.33
CA ILE A 97 4.20 -5.90 0.79
C ILE A 97 5.23 -6.47 1.77
N THR A 98 4.77 -6.87 2.95
CA THR A 98 5.59 -7.52 3.97
C THR A 98 5.11 -8.94 4.22
N LEU A 99 6.01 -9.89 4.02
CA LEU A 99 5.78 -11.31 4.31
C LEU A 99 6.05 -11.63 5.78
N ASP A 100 5.28 -12.58 6.31
CA ASP A 100 5.39 -13.10 7.68
C ASP A 100 5.37 -11.97 8.73
N ARG A 101 4.43 -11.02 8.59
CA ARG A 101 4.34 -9.76 9.36
C ARG A 101 4.26 -9.98 10.86
N LEU A 102 3.60 -11.05 11.30
CA LEU A 102 3.45 -11.40 12.72
C LEU A 102 4.76 -11.84 13.38
N LYS A 103 5.76 -12.26 12.60
CA LYS A 103 7.09 -12.55 13.13
C LYS A 103 7.83 -11.25 13.45
N GLN A 104 8.40 -11.17 14.66
CA GLN A 104 9.20 -10.03 15.09
C GLN A 104 10.39 -9.79 14.16
N LYS A 105 10.87 -8.54 14.07
CA LYS A 105 11.97 -8.15 13.17
C LYS A 105 13.25 -8.96 13.37
N GLU A 106 13.54 -9.39 14.59
CA GLU A 106 14.76 -10.14 14.95
C GLU A 106 14.64 -11.65 14.69
N THR A 107 13.45 -12.14 14.37
CA THR A 107 13.23 -13.57 14.08
C THR A 107 13.32 -13.85 12.59
N THR A 108 13.86 -15.02 12.23
CA THR A 108 13.98 -15.47 10.84
C THR A 108 12.60 -15.51 10.17
N LYS A 109 12.43 -14.70 9.12
CA LYS A 109 11.25 -14.71 8.26
C LYS A 109 11.18 -16.00 7.48
N ARG A 110 10.03 -16.69 7.55
CA ARG A 110 9.86 -18.03 6.97
C ARG A 110 9.60 -18.01 5.47
N ALA A 111 9.00 -16.93 4.96
CA ALA A 111 8.68 -16.75 3.54
C ALA A 111 9.44 -15.55 2.95
N LEU A 112 9.88 -15.71 1.69
CA LEU A 112 10.65 -14.71 0.96
C LEU A 112 10.15 -14.62 -0.49
N PHE A 113 10.23 -13.43 -1.09
CA PHE A 113 9.95 -13.27 -2.52
C PHE A 113 10.98 -14.01 -3.36
N LEU A 114 10.53 -14.72 -4.39
CA LEU A 114 11.41 -15.56 -5.22
C LEU A 114 12.45 -14.72 -5.97
N HIS A 115 12.05 -13.56 -6.48
CA HIS A 115 12.91 -12.69 -7.29
C HIS A 115 13.99 -11.97 -6.45
N SER A 116 13.66 -11.48 -5.25
CA SER A 116 14.57 -10.66 -4.43
C SER A 116 15.21 -11.41 -3.28
N ARG A 117 14.64 -12.55 -2.88
CA ARG A 117 15.00 -13.31 -1.67
C ARG A 117 14.94 -12.47 -0.38
N THR A 118 14.07 -11.48 -0.37
CA THR A 118 13.77 -10.66 0.82
C THR A 118 12.33 -10.88 1.24
N SER A 119 11.98 -10.51 2.48
CA SER A 119 10.61 -10.59 2.99
C SER A 119 9.79 -9.32 2.69
N GLN A 120 10.37 -8.35 1.98
CA GLN A 120 9.77 -7.06 1.67
C GLN A 120 9.77 -6.84 0.16
N TYR A 121 8.70 -6.24 -0.34
CA TYR A 121 8.56 -5.86 -1.72
C TYR A 121 7.98 -4.46 -1.77
N THR A 122 8.58 -3.60 -2.58
CA THR A 122 8.13 -2.23 -2.81
C THR A 122 8.01 -2.01 -4.30
N LYS A 123 6.87 -1.49 -4.74
CA LYS A 123 6.70 -1.09 -6.13
C LYS A 123 5.81 0.14 -6.28
N ASN A 124 6.24 1.05 -7.14
CA ASN A 124 5.39 2.14 -7.60
C ASN A 124 4.44 1.61 -8.70
N THR A 125 3.15 1.81 -8.50
CA THR A 125 2.11 1.42 -9.46
C THR A 125 1.28 2.63 -9.85
N THR A 126 0.90 2.69 -11.11
CA THR A 126 0.05 3.75 -11.65
C THR A 126 -1.31 3.13 -11.95
N VAL A 127 -2.35 3.69 -11.35
CA VAL A 127 -3.75 3.25 -11.48
C VAL A 127 -4.55 4.36 -12.17
N ASN A 128 -5.51 3.98 -13.01
CA ASN A 128 -6.41 4.94 -13.63
C ASN A 128 -7.45 5.45 -12.62
N ASN A 129 -7.83 6.73 -12.74
CA ASN A 129 -8.83 7.38 -11.92
C ASN A 129 -10.27 7.08 -12.42
N ASP A 130 -10.60 5.81 -12.60
CA ASP A 130 -11.84 5.36 -13.24
C ASP A 130 -12.41 4.07 -12.61
N ARG A 131 -11.87 3.65 -11.45
CA ARG A 131 -12.20 2.39 -10.75
C ARG A 131 -11.76 1.13 -11.49
N THR A 132 -10.98 1.22 -12.57
CA THR A 132 -10.38 0.06 -13.22
C THR A 132 -9.43 -0.63 -12.24
N LEU A 133 -9.56 -1.95 -12.14
CA LEU A 133 -8.76 -2.78 -11.25
C LEU A 133 -7.39 -3.07 -11.89
N ALA A 134 -6.32 -2.59 -11.27
CA ALA A 134 -4.94 -2.93 -11.63
C ALA A 134 -4.42 -3.99 -10.67
N CYS A 135 -3.96 -5.12 -11.20
CA CYS A 135 -3.49 -6.26 -10.40
C CYS A 135 -2.07 -6.66 -10.76
N GLU A 136 -1.32 -7.12 -9.77
CA GLU A 136 -0.04 -7.77 -9.97
C GLU A 136 0.09 -9.01 -9.09
N GLU A 137 0.92 -9.95 -9.55
CA GLU A 137 1.18 -11.21 -8.87
C GLU A 137 2.68 -11.37 -8.62
N GLN A 138 3.04 -11.81 -7.42
CA GLN A 138 4.40 -12.09 -7.00
C GLN A 138 4.52 -13.53 -6.52
N GLU A 139 5.61 -14.19 -6.92
CA GLU A 139 5.95 -15.52 -6.43
C GLU A 139 6.75 -15.42 -5.12
N VAL A 140 6.34 -16.22 -4.15
CA VAL A 140 6.93 -16.30 -2.81
C VAL A 140 7.28 -17.74 -2.54
N PHE A 141 8.42 -17.99 -1.90
CA PHE A 141 8.81 -19.31 -1.46
C PHE A 141 8.96 -19.39 0.06
N LEU A 142 8.71 -20.58 0.58
CA LEU A 142 8.99 -20.94 1.97
C LEU A 142 10.45 -21.37 2.09
N ARG A 143 11.14 -20.92 3.13
CA ARG A 143 12.48 -21.41 3.49
C ARG A 143 12.47 -22.91 3.75
N ASP A 144 13.65 -23.52 3.81
CA ASP A 144 13.72 -24.94 4.15
C ASP A 144 13.25 -25.18 5.59
N ASP A 145 12.58 -26.31 5.82
CA ASP A 145 12.04 -26.71 7.12
C ASP A 145 13.11 -26.84 8.22
N ARG A 146 14.39 -26.96 7.85
CA ARG A 146 15.52 -26.96 8.80
C ARG A 146 15.86 -25.56 9.32
N GLU A 147 15.44 -24.50 8.63
CA GLU A 147 15.76 -23.10 8.97
C GLU A 147 14.79 -22.48 9.98
N PHE A 148 13.61 -23.07 10.19
CA PHE A 148 12.63 -22.56 11.13
C PHE A 148 11.85 -23.69 11.82
N ARG A 149 11.53 -23.50 13.10
CA ARG A 149 10.81 -24.49 13.92
C ARG A 149 9.29 -24.26 13.96
N ASP A 150 8.86 -23.02 13.75
CA ASP A 150 7.46 -22.65 13.88
C ASP A 150 6.68 -22.90 12.58
N LYS A 151 5.93 -24.01 12.59
CA LYS A 151 5.03 -24.44 11.51
C LYS A 151 3.55 -24.20 11.81
N ILE A 152 3.23 -23.60 12.97
CA ILE A 152 1.84 -23.46 13.44
C ILE A 152 1.35 -22.02 13.26
N THR A 153 2.19 -21.02 13.52
CA THR A 153 1.79 -19.62 13.37
C THR A 153 1.50 -19.32 11.90
N PRO A 154 0.33 -18.77 11.54
CA PRO A 154 0.02 -18.45 10.15
C PRO A 154 1.03 -17.46 9.57
N ILE A 155 1.39 -17.64 8.31
CA ILE A 155 2.24 -16.69 7.57
C ILE A 155 1.35 -15.52 7.14
N SER A 156 1.32 -14.47 7.95
CA SER A 156 0.57 -13.25 7.62
C SER A 156 1.29 -12.43 6.57
N VAL A 157 0.62 -12.13 5.47
CA VAL A 157 1.06 -11.18 4.44
C VAL A 157 0.31 -9.87 4.65
N ALA A 158 1.06 -8.77 4.75
CA ALA A 158 0.50 -7.43 4.91
C ALA A 158 0.84 -6.58 3.70
N MET A 159 -0.13 -5.78 3.25
CA MET A 159 0.01 -4.80 2.17
C MET A 159 -0.28 -3.41 2.72
N GLU A 160 0.59 -2.45 2.42
CA GLU A 160 0.45 -1.02 2.70
C GLU A 160 0.57 -0.27 1.36
N TYR A 161 -0.19 0.82 1.16
CA TYR A 161 -0.22 1.59 -0.09
C TYR A 161 -0.52 3.07 0.14
#